data_AF-A0AAE8SIM5-F1
#
_entry.id   AF-A0AAE8SIM5-F1
#
_cell.length_a   1.000
_cell.length_b   1.000
_cell.length_c   1.000
_cell.angle_alpha   90.00
_cell.angle_beta   90.00
_cell.angle_gamma   90.00
#
_symmetry.space_group_name_H-M   'P 1'
#
loop_
_entity.id
_entity.type
_entity.pdbx_description
1 polymer ?
#
loop_
_entity_poly.entity_id
_entity_poly.type
_entity_poly.pdbx_seq_one_letter_code
_entity_poly.pdbx_strand_id
1 'polypeptide(L)'
;MALHPDARISEFRHLSSYNWIDLPTPTIAVPGSPAKWSPPNGPIRLSKDTGYFYVAQNVARHPESPLEPLFRSLLLTEPSVDLRSIDVVTDRNNIRKLLSFVDPGTARGGAEDFVIKVEVVGETALFSREEAEVRQYIAPSEFRGYGHEFEKVYTKEQIQGSTGHYRIVEYRFGGLKFLVRNEVDGYVPCRWKVSCHNFGGIFQSPVIEDMTESMKSWEQDNEDILKKLAAVIAKILEVARRSDGPVQVKYSRTGHQLVFSKIDSGKMLPDDLYSKWNPRTETED
;
A
#
# COMPACT_ATOMS: atom_id res chain seq x y z
N MET A 1 -11.66 7.69 -21.91
CA MET A 1 -12.45 6.74 -21.11
C MET A 1 -13.55 7.55 -20.44
N ALA A 2 -14.83 7.18 -20.61
CA ALA A 2 -15.90 7.82 -19.86
C ALA A 2 -15.75 7.49 -18.37
N LEU A 3 -15.95 8.47 -17.49
CA LEU A 3 -15.91 8.23 -16.04
C LEU A 3 -17.04 7.28 -15.68
N HIS A 4 -16.70 6.17 -15.02
CA HIS A 4 -17.71 5.24 -14.52
C HIS A 4 -18.57 5.97 -13.48
N PRO A 5 -19.91 5.93 -13.58
CA PRO A 5 -20.79 6.71 -12.70
C PRO A 5 -20.71 6.24 -11.24
N ASP A 6 -20.25 5.02 -11.01
CA ASP A 6 -20.12 4.40 -9.70
C ASP A 6 -18.64 4.31 -9.27
N ALA A 7 -18.34 4.89 -8.10
CA ALA A 7 -17.03 4.89 -7.45
C ALA A 7 -17.03 4.06 -6.15
N ARG A 8 -17.87 3.01 -6.11
CA ARG A 8 -17.87 2.02 -5.02
C ARG A 8 -16.75 1.00 -5.19
N ILE A 9 -16.31 0.45 -4.06
CA ILE A 9 -15.41 -0.69 -3.99
C ILE A 9 -16.24 -1.96 -4.06
N SER A 10 -15.89 -2.88 -4.97
CA SER A 10 -16.56 -4.17 -5.11
C SER A 10 -15.57 -5.28 -5.44
N GLU A 11 -16.06 -6.54 -5.41
CA GLU A 11 -15.28 -7.73 -5.77
C GLU A 11 -13.94 -7.86 -5.00
N PHE A 12 -13.93 -7.46 -3.72
CA PHE A 12 -12.73 -7.52 -2.89
C PHE A 12 -12.27 -8.95 -2.64
N ARG A 13 -10.99 -9.23 -2.90
CA ARG A 13 -10.34 -10.53 -2.70
C ARG A 13 -8.95 -10.35 -2.14
N HIS A 14 -8.55 -11.23 -1.22
CA HIS A 14 -7.16 -11.38 -0.82
C HIS A 14 -6.50 -12.42 -1.73
N LEU A 15 -5.37 -12.09 -2.36
CA LEU A 15 -4.69 -12.97 -3.31
C LEU A 15 -3.39 -13.55 -2.75
N SER A 16 -2.58 -12.71 -2.09
CA SER A 16 -1.25 -13.13 -1.64
C SER A 16 -0.75 -12.28 -0.49
N SER A 17 0.32 -12.73 0.14
CA SER A 17 1.00 -12.00 1.20
C SER A 17 2.46 -12.37 1.28
N TYR A 18 3.27 -11.49 1.86
CA TYR A 18 4.67 -11.77 2.16
C TYR A 18 5.17 -11.02 3.39
N ASN A 19 6.24 -11.51 4.00
CA ASN A 19 7.00 -10.77 5.01
C ASN A 19 8.40 -10.47 4.48
N TRP A 20 8.94 -9.28 4.75
CA TRP A 20 10.38 -9.07 4.66
C TRP A 20 11.08 -9.78 5.80
N ILE A 21 12.22 -10.43 5.50
CA ILE A 21 13.06 -11.09 6.50
C ILE A 21 14.33 -10.28 6.70
N ASP A 22 14.77 -10.13 7.95
CA ASP A 22 15.98 -9.40 8.30
C ASP A 22 17.24 -10.19 7.97
N LEU A 23 17.59 -10.18 6.69
CA LEU A 23 18.82 -10.77 6.17
C LEU A 23 19.61 -9.74 5.36
N PRO A 24 20.94 -9.92 5.22
CA PRO A 24 21.77 -9.05 4.37
C PRO A 24 21.33 -9.03 2.91
N THR A 25 20.79 -10.16 2.42
CA THR A 25 20.22 -10.27 1.07
C THR A 25 18.72 -10.00 1.15
N PRO A 26 18.15 -9.13 0.29
CA PRO A 26 16.71 -8.88 0.24
C PRO A 26 15.93 -10.20 0.09
N THR A 27 15.21 -10.58 1.14
CA THR A 27 14.53 -11.89 1.23
C THR A 27 13.11 -11.70 1.72
N ILE A 28 12.17 -12.36 1.07
CA ILE A 28 10.76 -12.42 1.50
C ILE A 28 10.34 -13.85 1.83
N ALA A 29 9.46 -14.00 2.81
CA ALA A 29 8.75 -15.25 3.08
C ALA A 29 7.35 -15.21 2.46
N VAL A 30 6.96 -16.27 1.74
CA VAL A 30 5.69 -16.37 1.00
C VAL A 30 5.08 -17.77 1.21
N PRO A 31 3.78 -17.88 1.56
CA PRO A 31 2.92 -16.79 1.99
C PRO A 31 3.41 -16.20 3.31
N GLY A 32 3.22 -14.89 3.48
CA GLY A 32 3.53 -14.20 4.72
C GLY A 32 2.48 -14.41 5.81
N SER A 33 2.85 -14.14 7.06
CA SER A 33 1.93 -14.04 8.20
C SER A 33 2.15 -12.73 8.96
N PRO A 34 1.08 -11.96 9.25
CA PRO A 34 1.18 -10.80 10.13
C PRO A 34 1.48 -11.24 11.56
N ALA A 35 1.92 -10.31 12.40
CA ALA A 35 2.12 -10.58 13.82
C ALA A 35 0.78 -10.88 14.51
N LYS A 36 0.79 -11.85 15.42
CA LYS A 36 -0.41 -12.23 16.17
C LYS A 36 -0.63 -11.24 17.31
N TRP A 37 -1.82 -10.67 17.41
CA TRP A 37 -2.24 -9.89 18.57
C TRP A 37 -2.09 -10.74 19.85
N SER A 38 -1.25 -10.27 20.77
CA SER A 38 -0.83 -10.97 21.97
C SER A 38 -0.59 -9.95 23.10
N PRO A 39 -1.64 -9.27 23.58
CA PRO A 39 -1.51 -8.20 24.55
C PRO A 39 -1.00 -8.70 25.91
N PRO A 40 -0.27 -7.87 26.66
CA PRO A 40 0.08 -8.17 28.04
C PRO A 40 -1.17 -8.20 28.95
N ASN A 41 -1.03 -8.86 30.10
CA ASN A 41 -2.10 -8.90 31.10
C ASN A 41 -2.16 -7.58 31.86
N GLY A 42 -3.14 -6.74 31.51
CA GLY A 42 -3.44 -5.48 32.20
C GLY A 42 -2.78 -4.24 31.56
N PRO A 43 -3.05 -3.05 32.13
CA PRO A 43 -2.53 -1.80 31.61
C PRO A 43 -1.02 -1.72 31.84
N ILE A 44 -0.29 -1.38 30.78
CA ILE A 44 1.15 -1.14 30.84
C ILE A 44 1.47 0.26 30.31
N ARG A 45 2.56 0.83 30.82
CA ARG A 45 3.11 2.08 30.29
C ARG A 45 4.20 1.76 29.27
N LEU A 46 4.00 2.20 28.04
CA LEU A 46 4.99 2.02 26.97
C LEU A 46 6.08 3.09 27.00
N SER A 47 7.26 2.68 26.54
CA SER A 47 8.33 3.61 26.16
C SER A 47 7.94 4.33 24.87
N LYS A 48 8.39 5.58 24.73
CA LYS A 48 8.23 6.31 23.46
C LYS A 48 9.07 5.67 22.36
N ASP A 49 8.63 5.83 21.11
CA ASP A 49 9.36 5.33 19.95
C ASP A 49 10.75 5.98 19.86
N THR A 50 11.79 5.17 19.69
CA THR A 50 13.18 5.62 19.50
C THR A 50 13.91 4.68 18.54
N GLY A 51 14.84 5.22 17.75
CA GLY A 51 15.64 4.45 16.80
C GLY A 51 15.22 4.62 15.34
N TYR A 52 15.63 3.68 14.49
CA TYR A 52 15.40 3.71 13.04
C TYR A 52 14.14 2.94 12.66
N PHE A 53 13.29 3.59 11.86
CA PHE A 53 12.06 3.02 11.32
C PHE A 53 12.01 3.20 9.80
N TYR A 54 11.33 2.30 9.09
CA TYR A 54 11.15 2.40 7.65
C TYR A 54 9.98 3.33 7.32
N VAL A 55 10.22 4.30 6.42
CA VAL A 55 9.16 5.10 5.79
C VAL A 55 8.63 4.41 4.53
N ALA A 56 9.52 3.70 3.84
CA ALA A 56 9.22 2.90 2.66
C ALA A 56 10.12 1.66 2.59
N GLN A 57 9.76 0.61 3.35
CA GLN A 57 10.60 -0.58 3.49
C GLN A 57 10.89 -1.29 2.16
N ASN A 58 9.91 -1.38 1.25
CA ASN A 58 10.12 -2.00 -0.06
C ASN A 58 11.16 -1.26 -0.89
N VAL A 59 11.17 0.08 -0.85
CA VAL A 59 12.19 0.89 -1.53
C VAL A 59 13.54 0.76 -0.82
N ALA A 60 13.55 0.74 0.52
CA ALA A 60 14.78 0.61 1.29
C ALA A 60 15.48 -0.74 1.09
N ARG A 61 14.71 -1.83 0.92
CA ARG A 61 15.22 -3.20 0.72
C ARG A 61 15.51 -3.50 -0.74
N HIS A 62 14.75 -2.94 -1.68
CA HIS A 62 14.90 -3.20 -3.12
C HIS A 62 14.57 -1.95 -3.96
N PRO A 63 15.49 -0.96 -4.00
CA PRO A 63 15.23 0.35 -4.61
C PRO A 63 15.05 0.30 -6.14
N GLU A 64 15.68 -0.66 -6.82
CA GLU A 64 15.60 -0.80 -8.28
C GLU A 64 14.23 -1.33 -8.73
N SER A 65 13.55 -2.13 -7.91
CA SER A 65 12.22 -2.66 -8.24
C SER A 65 11.34 -2.83 -6.99
N PRO A 66 10.86 -1.74 -6.37
CA PRO A 66 10.09 -1.82 -5.12
C PRO A 66 8.76 -2.58 -5.24
N LEU A 67 8.26 -2.77 -6.47
CA LEU A 67 7.05 -3.55 -6.77
C LEU A 67 7.34 -5.04 -7.00
N GLU A 68 8.58 -5.45 -7.23
CA GLU A 68 8.91 -6.85 -7.54
C GLU A 68 8.40 -7.84 -6.48
N PRO A 69 8.57 -7.62 -5.15
CA PRO A 69 8.06 -8.54 -4.13
C PRO A 69 6.55 -8.82 -4.23
N LEU A 70 5.77 -7.83 -4.70
CA LEU A 70 4.34 -7.96 -4.94
C LEU A 70 4.08 -9.02 -6.02
N PHE A 71 4.76 -8.92 -7.16
CA PHE A 71 4.59 -9.87 -8.26
C PHE A 71 5.16 -11.24 -7.93
N ARG A 72 6.33 -11.31 -7.29
CA ARG A 72 6.96 -12.58 -6.90
C ARG A 72 6.07 -13.38 -5.95
N SER A 73 5.52 -12.73 -4.92
CA SER A 73 4.62 -13.40 -3.99
C SER A 73 3.30 -13.81 -4.65
N LEU A 74 2.72 -12.95 -5.48
CA LEU A 74 1.50 -13.24 -6.21
C LEU A 74 1.65 -14.44 -7.16
N LEU A 75 2.73 -14.51 -7.93
CA LEU A 75 2.96 -15.61 -8.88
C LEU A 75 3.26 -16.95 -8.20
N LEU A 76 3.74 -16.92 -6.94
CA LEU A 76 3.96 -18.13 -6.14
C LEU A 76 2.65 -18.68 -5.56
N THR A 77 1.75 -17.80 -5.09
CA THR A 77 0.50 -18.23 -4.45
C THR A 77 -0.67 -18.36 -5.41
N GLU A 78 -0.67 -17.59 -6.51
CA GLU A 78 -1.71 -17.57 -7.54
C GLU A 78 -1.09 -17.72 -8.95
N PRO A 79 -0.52 -18.89 -9.30
CA PRO A 79 0.24 -19.07 -10.55
C PRO A 79 -0.59 -18.86 -11.83
N SER A 80 -1.91 -19.00 -11.74
CA SER A 80 -2.85 -18.84 -12.85
C SER A 80 -3.34 -17.40 -13.05
N VAL A 81 -2.90 -16.45 -12.22
CA VAL A 81 -3.33 -15.05 -12.33
C VAL A 81 -3.02 -14.48 -13.72
N ASP A 82 -3.99 -13.79 -14.32
CA ASP A 82 -3.76 -13.04 -15.56
C ASP A 82 -3.47 -11.58 -15.23
N LEU A 83 -2.19 -11.21 -15.23
CA LEU A 83 -1.75 -9.84 -14.97
C LEU A 83 -2.28 -8.85 -16.00
N ARG A 84 -2.59 -9.30 -17.24
CA ARG A 84 -3.14 -8.44 -18.31
C ARG A 84 -4.58 -8.04 -18.02
N SER A 85 -5.28 -8.76 -17.14
CA SER A 85 -6.64 -8.42 -16.71
C SER A 85 -6.69 -7.29 -15.67
N ILE A 86 -5.54 -6.87 -15.14
CA ILE A 86 -5.42 -5.88 -14.08
C ILE A 86 -5.16 -4.51 -14.72
N ASP A 87 -5.96 -3.51 -14.35
CA ASP A 87 -5.80 -2.17 -14.91
C ASP A 87 -4.75 -1.35 -14.15
N VAL A 88 -4.72 -1.48 -12.81
CA VAL A 88 -3.85 -0.67 -11.94
C VAL A 88 -3.19 -1.53 -10.88
N VAL A 89 -1.86 -1.50 -10.81
CA VAL A 89 -1.07 -2.06 -9.71
C VAL A 89 -0.48 -0.93 -8.89
N THR A 90 -0.71 -0.92 -7.57
CA THR A 90 -0.27 0.19 -6.72
C THR A 90 -0.09 -0.20 -5.26
N ASP A 91 0.55 0.69 -4.50
CA ASP A 91 0.54 0.64 -3.03
C ASP A 91 -0.64 1.44 -2.48
N ARG A 92 -1.20 0.99 -1.34
CA ARG A 92 -2.21 1.75 -0.59
C ARG A 92 -1.76 3.18 -0.28
N ASN A 93 -0.45 3.41 -0.11
CA ASN A 93 0.12 4.72 0.16
C ASN A 93 -0.12 5.71 -1.00
N ASN A 94 0.02 5.27 -2.26
CA ASN A 94 -0.25 6.11 -3.43
C ASN A 94 -1.73 6.52 -3.49
N ILE A 95 -2.64 5.60 -3.21
CA ILE A 95 -4.08 5.90 -3.13
C ILE A 95 -4.36 6.93 -2.02
N ARG A 96 -3.73 6.77 -0.85
CA ARG A 96 -3.84 7.74 0.26
C ARG A 96 -3.33 9.13 -0.14
N LYS A 97 -2.21 9.22 -0.86
CA LYS A 97 -1.66 10.49 -1.37
C LYS A 97 -2.61 11.16 -2.37
N LEU A 98 -3.13 10.40 -3.34
CA LEU A 98 -4.11 10.91 -4.30
C LEU A 98 -5.42 11.34 -3.62
N LEU A 99 -5.87 10.60 -2.60
CA LEU A 99 -7.03 10.98 -1.80
C LEU A 99 -6.78 12.29 -1.04
N SER A 100 -5.58 12.47 -0.44
CA SER A 100 -5.22 13.72 0.21
C SER A 100 -5.17 14.92 -0.74
N PHE A 101 -4.81 14.69 -2.01
CA PHE A 101 -4.90 15.72 -3.04
C PHE A 101 -6.36 16.12 -3.34
N VAL A 102 -7.26 15.15 -3.40
CA VAL A 102 -8.70 15.38 -3.67
C VAL A 102 -9.40 16.03 -2.49
N ASP A 103 -9.09 15.57 -1.28
CA ASP A 103 -9.61 16.09 -0.02
C ASP A 103 -8.46 16.21 1.00
N PRO A 104 -7.86 17.41 1.11
CA PRO A 104 -6.78 17.67 2.06
C PRO A 104 -7.16 17.43 3.52
N GLY A 105 -8.46 17.44 3.86
CA GLY A 105 -8.94 17.15 5.21
C GLY A 105 -8.71 15.70 5.65
N THR A 106 -8.51 14.78 4.69
CA THR A 106 -8.21 13.37 4.98
C THR A 106 -6.79 13.13 5.51
N ALA A 107 -5.87 14.10 5.35
CA ALA A 107 -4.50 13.99 5.81
C ALA A 107 -4.27 14.81 7.09
N ARG A 108 -3.66 14.18 8.11
CA ARG A 108 -3.22 14.88 9.33
C ARG A 108 -2.12 15.87 8.96
N GLY A 109 -2.43 17.16 8.95
CA GLY A 109 -1.51 18.23 8.54
C GLY A 109 -1.67 18.71 7.09
N GLY A 110 -2.67 18.20 6.36
CA GLY A 110 -2.92 18.54 4.96
C GLY A 110 -2.13 17.67 3.97
N ALA A 111 -2.35 17.90 2.68
CA ALA A 111 -1.67 17.16 1.62
C ALA A 111 -0.19 17.54 1.54
N GLU A 112 0.71 16.58 1.74
CA GLU A 112 2.15 16.75 1.57
C GLU A 112 2.56 16.62 0.10
N ASP A 113 3.66 17.24 -0.29
CA ASP A 113 4.26 17.05 -1.62
C ASP A 113 4.56 15.56 -1.83
N PHE A 114 4.21 15.04 -3.00
CA PHE A 114 4.49 13.64 -3.32
C PHE A 114 4.81 13.45 -4.79
N VAL A 115 5.50 12.35 -5.05
CA VAL A 115 5.87 11.92 -6.39
C VAL A 115 5.46 10.46 -6.57
N ILE A 116 4.79 10.17 -7.68
CA ILE A 116 4.40 8.82 -8.10
C ILE A 116 4.91 8.61 -9.51
N LYS A 117 5.74 7.58 -9.69
CA LYS A 117 6.13 7.07 -11.01
C LYS A 117 5.03 6.16 -11.53
N VAL A 118 4.62 6.38 -12.77
CA VAL A 118 3.60 5.59 -13.46
C VAL A 118 4.18 5.06 -14.77
N GLU A 119 4.20 3.75 -14.91
CA GLU A 119 4.60 3.06 -16.15
C GLU A 119 3.42 2.23 -16.67
N VAL A 120 3.20 2.21 -17.98
CA VAL A 120 2.15 1.39 -18.60
C VAL A 120 2.81 0.21 -19.31
N VAL A 121 2.40 -1.00 -18.95
CA VAL A 121 2.86 -2.27 -19.53
C VAL A 121 1.66 -2.98 -20.13
N GLY A 122 1.59 -3.08 -21.45
CA GLY A 122 0.35 -3.46 -22.13
C GLY A 122 -0.77 -2.47 -21.78
N GLU A 123 -1.84 -2.96 -21.13
CA GLU A 123 -2.95 -2.11 -20.64
C GLU A 123 -2.86 -1.77 -19.13
N THR A 124 -1.94 -2.41 -18.41
CA THR A 124 -1.78 -2.30 -16.97
C THR A 124 -0.88 -1.13 -16.61
N ALA A 125 -1.33 -0.27 -15.69
CA ALA A 125 -0.53 0.82 -15.16
C ALA A 125 0.07 0.45 -13.79
N LEU A 126 1.39 0.58 -13.68
CA LEU A 126 2.18 0.32 -12.48
C LEU A 126 2.49 1.64 -11.78
N PHE A 127 2.01 1.80 -10.55
CA PHE A 127 2.21 3.00 -9.74
C PHE A 127 3.25 2.70 -8.66
N SER A 128 4.42 3.31 -8.74
CA SER A 128 5.46 3.23 -7.71
C SER A 128 5.64 4.57 -7.02
N ARG A 129 5.67 4.55 -5.69
CA ARG A 129 5.95 5.75 -4.91
C ARG A 129 7.43 6.11 -5.02
N GLU A 130 7.72 7.39 -5.12
CA GLU A 130 9.06 7.93 -4.88
C GLU A 130 9.06 8.63 -3.53
N GLU A 131 10.08 8.35 -2.71
CA GLU A 131 10.26 8.92 -1.38
C GLU A 131 11.65 9.53 -1.27
N ALA A 132 11.73 10.73 -0.71
CA ALA A 132 13.01 11.38 -0.43
C ALA A 132 13.78 10.65 0.69
N GLU A 133 13.05 10.19 1.71
CA GLU A 133 13.58 9.51 2.88
C GLU A 133 12.94 8.12 3.00
N VAL A 134 13.76 7.07 2.95
CA VAL A 134 13.27 5.68 3.06
C VAL A 134 13.29 5.17 4.51
N ARG A 135 14.02 5.86 5.38
CA ARG A 135 14.13 5.59 6.82
C ARG A 135 14.03 6.88 7.61
N GLN A 136 13.46 6.80 8.80
CA GLN A 136 13.40 7.90 9.76
C GLN A 136 14.12 7.47 11.03
N TYR A 137 14.95 8.36 11.57
CA TYR A 137 15.52 8.21 12.92
C TYR A 137 14.73 9.07 13.90
N ILE A 138 14.27 8.48 14.99
CA ILE A 138 13.59 9.17 16.09
C ILE A 138 14.57 9.24 17.26
N ALA A 139 15.06 10.46 17.54
CA ALA A 139 16.05 10.67 18.59
C ALA A 139 15.46 10.42 19.99
N PRO A 140 16.27 10.00 21.00
CA PRO A 140 15.78 9.82 22.37
C PRO A 140 15.22 11.08 23.02
N SER A 141 15.52 12.27 22.49
CA SER A 141 14.93 13.55 22.93
C SER A 141 13.64 13.90 22.18
N GLU A 142 13.43 13.35 20.99
CA GLU A 142 12.26 13.62 20.14
C GLU A 142 11.04 12.83 20.64
N PHE A 143 9.84 13.36 20.39
CA PHE A 143 8.59 12.64 20.64
C PHE A 143 7.78 12.58 19.35
N ARG A 144 7.53 11.35 18.89
CA ARG A 144 6.71 11.07 17.68
C ARG A 144 5.49 10.23 18.01
N GLY A 145 5.59 9.34 18.98
CA GLY A 145 4.50 8.46 19.37
C GLY A 145 4.96 7.27 20.19
N TYR A 146 4.08 6.28 20.27
CA TYR A 146 4.27 4.99 20.92
C TYR A 146 3.92 3.84 19.97
N GLY A 147 3.76 4.11 18.67
CA GLY A 147 3.14 3.16 17.73
C GLY A 147 4.00 1.93 17.51
N HIS A 148 5.30 2.14 17.28
CA HIS A 148 6.23 1.05 17.06
C HIS A 148 6.48 0.24 18.34
N GLU A 149 6.63 0.90 19.48
CA GLU A 149 6.75 0.21 20.76
C GLU A 149 5.46 -0.52 21.14
N PHE A 150 4.29 0.03 20.76
CA PHE A 150 3.01 -0.64 20.94
C PHE A 150 2.95 -1.93 20.14
N GLU A 151 3.25 -1.90 18.84
CA GLU A 151 3.27 -3.10 18.01
C GLU A 151 4.23 -4.17 18.57
N LYS A 152 5.43 -3.78 18.98
CA LYS A 152 6.43 -4.71 19.57
C LYS A 152 5.92 -5.41 20.82
N VAL A 153 5.20 -4.70 21.69
CA VAL A 153 4.75 -5.24 22.98
C VAL A 153 3.41 -5.98 22.86
N TYR A 154 2.52 -5.52 21.98
CA TYR A 154 1.16 -6.04 21.88
C TYR A 154 0.99 -7.11 20.79
N THR A 155 2.01 -7.37 19.99
CA THR A 155 1.98 -8.40 18.96
C THR A 155 3.16 -9.36 19.08
N LYS A 156 2.99 -10.56 18.55
CA LYS A 156 4.02 -11.59 18.49
C LYS A 156 4.23 -12.03 17.05
N GLU A 157 5.44 -11.84 16.53
CA GLU A 157 5.83 -12.31 15.20
C GLU A 157 5.53 -13.81 15.04
N GLN A 158 5.04 -14.19 13.86
CA GLN A 158 4.75 -15.58 13.51
C GLN A 158 5.82 -16.17 12.58
N ILE A 159 6.61 -15.32 11.94
CA ILE A 159 7.72 -15.69 11.06
C ILE A 159 8.98 -15.09 11.68
N GLN A 160 9.98 -15.93 11.92
CA GLN A 160 11.24 -15.50 12.52
C GLN A 160 11.96 -14.48 11.64
N GLY A 161 12.38 -13.37 12.25
CA GLY A 161 13.11 -12.31 11.55
C GLY A 161 12.22 -11.43 10.66
N SER A 162 10.90 -11.47 10.85
CA SER A 162 9.97 -10.63 10.09
C SER A 162 10.15 -9.16 10.43
N THR A 163 10.36 -8.30 9.42
CA THR A 163 10.46 -6.84 9.64
C THR A 163 9.27 -6.05 9.12
N GLY A 164 8.29 -6.70 8.50
CA GLY A 164 7.09 -6.08 7.97
C GLY A 164 6.28 -7.06 7.14
N HIS A 165 4.96 -7.03 7.26
CA HIS A 165 4.04 -7.93 6.57
C HIS A 165 3.17 -7.17 5.59
N TYR A 166 3.07 -7.67 4.37
CA TYR A 166 2.33 -7.05 3.29
C TYR A 166 1.29 -8.02 2.73
N ARG A 167 0.09 -7.51 2.50
CA ARG A 167 -1.00 -8.20 1.79
C ARG A 167 -1.19 -7.61 0.41
N ILE A 168 -1.61 -8.47 -0.50
CA ILE A 168 -1.92 -8.16 -1.89
C ILE A 168 -3.38 -8.49 -2.09
N VAL A 169 -4.16 -7.46 -2.39
CA VAL A 169 -5.60 -7.55 -2.54
C VAL A 169 -6.01 -7.10 -3.93
N GLU A 170 -7.08 -7.69 -4.43
CA GLU A 170 -7.73 -7.35 -5.68
C GLU A 170 -9.11 -6.77 -5.36
N TYR A 171 -9.51 -5.70 -6.05
CA TYR A 171 -10.88 -5.17 -6.00
C TYR A 171 -11.18 -4.32 -7.23
N ARG A 172 -12.45 -4.01 -7.45
CA ARG A 172 -12.90 -3.04 -8.45
C ARG A 172 -13.20 -1.69 -7.82
N PHE A 173 -12.82 -0.62 -8.52
CA PHE A 173 -13.12 0.76 -8.13
C PHE A 173 -13.14 1.66 -9.37
N GLY A 174 -14.17 2.50 -9.53
CA GLY A 174 -14.26 3.43 -10.66
C GLY A 174 -14.23 2.75 -12.04
N GLY A 175 -14.76 1.53 -12.15
CA GLY A 175 -14.74 0.72 -13.37
C GLY A 175 -13.40 0.05 -13.69
N LEU A 176 -12.39 0.20 -12.83
CA LEU A 176 -11.05 -0.36 -13.00
C LEU A 176 -10.82 -1.52 -12.04
N LYS A 177 -10.03 -2.50 -12.45
CA LYS A 177 -9.55 -3.61 -11.63
C LYS A 177 -8.20 -3.27 -10.99
N PHE A 178 -8.18 -3.16 -9.67
CA PHE A 178 -7.00 -2.81 -8.89
C PHE A 178 -6.34 -4.04 -8.28
N LEU A 179 -5.01 -4.04 -8.28
CA LEU A 179 -4.17 -4.89 -7.46
C LEU A 179 -3.39 -3.99 -6.48
N VAL A 180 -3.68 -4.10 -5.19
CA VAL A 180 -3.16 -3.19 -4.17
C VAL A 180 -2.33 -3.94 -3.14
N ARG A 181 -1.10 -3.47 -2.92
CA ARG A 181 -0.29 -3.87 -1.77
C ARG A 181 -0.52 -2.95 -0.58
N ASN A 182 -0.66 -3.53 0.61
CA ASN A 182 -0.76 -2.78 1.87
C ASN A 182 -0.04 -3.52 2.99
N GLU A 183 0.59 -2.75 3.89
CA GLU A 183 1.15 -3.27 5.13
C GLU A 183 0.04 -3.59 6.13
N VAL A 184 0.21 -4.67 6.88
CA VAL A 184 -0.69 -5.09 7.96
C VAL A 184 0.13 -5.45 9.19
N ASP A 185 -0.06 -4.69 10.26
CA ASP A 185 0.74 -4.76 11.48
C ASP A 185 0.47 -6.04 12.29
N GLY A 186 -0.77 -6.51 12.26
CA GLY A 186 -1.14 -7.72 13.00
C GLY A 186 -2.50 -8.32 12.65
N TYR A 187 -2.79 -9.47 13.24
CA TYR A 187 -4.10 -10.11 13.19
C TYR A 187 -4.53 -10.58 14.57
N VAL A 188 -5.85 -10.62 14.77
CA VAL A 188 -6.44 -11.23 15.98
C VAL A 188 -6.77 -12.68 15.66
N PRO A 189 -6.33 -13.65 16.48
CA PRO A 189 -6.75 -15.03 16.34
C PRO A 189 -8.25 -15.13 16.67
N CYS A 190 -9.07 -15.38 15.65
CA CYS A 190 -10.55 -15.37 15.68
C CYS A 190 -11.19 -13.97 15.54
N ARG A 191 -12.44 -13.99 15.05
CA ARG A 191 -13.02 -13.15 13.99
C ARG A 191 -13.20 -11.65 14.23
N TRP A 192 -12.30 -10.89 14.88
CA TRP A 192 -12.60 -9.49 15.17
C TRP A 192 -11.40 -8.53 15.29
N LYS A 193 -11.57 -7.26 14.92
CA LYS A 193 -10.54 -6.19 14.95
C LYS A 193 -10.41 -5.57 16.34
N VAL A 194 -9.21 -5.10 16.69
CA VAL A 194 -8.86 -4.50 17.99
C VAL A 194 -8.63 -3.00 17.85
N SER A 195 -9.24 -2.19 18.73
CA SER A 195 -8.91 -0.77 18.94
C SER A 195 -8.49 -0.53 20.39
N CYS A 196 -7.46 0.27 20.63
CA CYS A 196 -6.98 0.62 21.98
C CYS A 196 -6.94 2.15 22.16
N HIS A 197 -7.40 2.63 23.32
CA HIS A 197 -7.34 4.05 23.68
C HIS A 197 -6.06 4.34 24.48
N ASN A 198 -5.37 5.43 24.13
CA ASN A 198 -4.12 5.87 24.76
C ASN A 198 -4.37 7.07 25.68
N PHE A 199 -3.95 6.96 26.95
CA PHE A 199 -3.84 8.09 27.87
C PHE A 199 -2.41 8.16 28.43
N GLY A 200 -1.57 9.02 27.84
CA GLY A 200 -0.22 9.29 28.36
C GLY A 200 0.75 8.10 28.31
N GLY A 201 0.58 7.20 27.35
CA GLY A 201 1.36 5.97 27.20
C GLY A 201 0.79 4.77 27.95
N ILE A 202 -0.37 4.92 28.63
CA ILE A 202 -1.14 3.84 29.23
C ILE A 202 -2.22 3.41 28.23
N PHE A 203 -2.20 2.14 27.86
CA PHE A 203 -3.16 1.54 26.93
C PHE A 203 -4.16 0.68 27.70
N GLN A 204 -5.45 0.95 27.50
CA GLN A 204 -6.55 0.16 28.06
C GLN A 204 -6.76 -1.15 27.29
N SER A 205 -7.55 -2.05 27.87
CA SER A 205 -8.02 -3.25 27.19
C SER A 205 -8.70 -2.90 25.86
N PRO A 206 -8.46 -3.68 24.80
CA PRO A 206 -8.99 -3.35 23.49
C PRO A 206 -10.51 -3.53 23.43
N VAL A 207 -11.17 -2.66 22.66
CA VAL A 207 -12.57 -2.82 22.27
C VAL A 207 -12.60 -3.43 20.88
N ILE A 208 -13.51 -4.39 20.70
CA ILE A 208 -13.68 -5.15 19.48
C ILE A 208 -15.06 -4.82 18.92
N GLU A 209 -15.10 -4.28 17.69
CA GLU A 209 -16.33 -3.82 17.05
C GLU A 209 -16.42 -4.31 15.60
N ASP A 210 -17.63 -4.68 15.17
CA ASP A 210 -17.92 -4.93 13.75
C ASP A 210 -18.13 -3.59 13.04
N MET A 211 -17.22 -3.27 12.12
CA MET A 211 -17.20 -2.02 11.38
C MET A 211 -17.92 -2.12 10.03
N THR A 212 -18.59 -3.23 9.71
CA THR A 212 -19.16 -3.49 8.38
C THR A 212 -20.14 -2.39 7.96
N GLU A 213 -21.09 -2.05 8.83
CA GLU A 213 -22.07 -1.00 8.54
C GLU A 213 -21.43 0.39 8.55
N SER A 214 -20.53 0.68 9.49
CA SER A 214 -19.80 1.95 9.53
C SER A 214 -18.96 2.19 8.27
N MET A 215 -18.36 1.14 7.69
CA MET A 215 -17.61 1.23 6.44
C MET A 215 -18.53 1.51 5.25
N LYS A 216 -19.72 0.88 5.20
CA LYS A 216 -20.72 1.16 4.16
C LYS A 216 -21.26 2.59 4.24
N SER A 217 -21.59 3.05 5.45
CA SER A 217 -22.03 4.43 5.67
C SER A 217 -20.94 5.42 5.29
N TRP A 218 -19.69 5.19 5.70
CA TRP A 218 -18.57 6.05 5.31
C TRP A 218 -18.39 6.10 3.79
N GLU A 219 -18.46 4.97 3.10
CA GLU A 219 -18.35 4.94 1.63
C GLU A 219 -19.49 5.73 0.97
N GLN A 220 -20.71 5.62 1.49
CA GLN A 220 -21.87 6.36 1.00
C GLN A 220 -21.72 7.87 1.24
N ASP A 221 -21.32 8.27 2.45
CA ASP A 221 -21.17 9.67 2.84
C ASP A 221 -20.02 10.36 2.09
N ASN A 222 -19.05 9.58 1.58
CA ASN A 222 -17.87 10.08 0.88
C ASN A 222 -17.92 9.82 -0.65
N GLU A 223 -19.09 9.47 -1.20
CA GLU A 223 -19.26 9.10 -2.61
C GLU A 223 -18.69 10.15 -3.58
N ASP A 224 -18.93 11.44 -3.31
CA ASP A 224 -18.43 12.54 -4.15
C ASP A 224 -16.89 12.65 -4.15
N ILE A 225 -16.26 12.39 -2.99
CA ILE A 225 -14.81 12.37 -2.85
C ILE A 225 -14.24 11.17 -3.60
N LEU A 226 -14.88 10.01 -3.49
CA LEU A 226 -14.47 8.80 -4.21
C LEU A 226 -14.61 8.94 -5.73
N LYS A 227 -15.67 9.60 -6.22
CA LYS A 227 -15.82 9.95 -7.65
C LYS A 227 -14.70 10.86 -8.14
N LYS A 228 -14.32 11.87 -7.36
CA LYS A 228 -13.18 12.75 -7.68
C LYS A 228 -11.87 11.96 -7.70
N LEU A 229 -11.64 11.06 -6.74
CA LEU A 229 -10.47 10.18 -6.73
C LEU A 229 -10.41 9.29 -7.98
N ALA A 230 -11.54 8.65 -8.34
CA ALA A 230 -11.64 7.87 -9.57
C ALA A 230 -11.33 8.72 -10.81
N ALA A 231 -11.80 9.98 -10.85
CA ALA A 231 -11.51 10.90 -11.95
C ALA A 231 -10.04 11.30 -12.04
N VAL A 232 -9.38 11.55 -10.91
CA VAL A 232 -7.94 11.82 -10.87
C VAL A 232 -7.14 10.62 -11.37
N ILE A 233 -7.47 9.40 -10.92
CA ILE A 233 -6.81 8.18 -11.40
C ILE A 233 -7.03 8.00 -12.91
N ALA A 234 -8.26 8.15 -13.39
CA ALA A 234 -8.56 8.06 -14.82
C ALA A 234 -7.78 9.08 -15.64
N LYS A 235 -7.58 10.31 -15.12
CA LYS A 235 -6.76 11.32 -15.79
C LYS A 235 -5.28 10.95 -15.83
N ILE A 236 -4.74 10.40 -14.74
CA ILE A 236 -3.37 9.88 -14.70
C ILE A 236 -3.18 8.79 -15.75
N LEU A 237 -4.12 7.84 -15.84
CA LEU A 237 -4.07 6.76 -16.82
C LEU A 237 -4.15 7.29 -18.26
N GLU A 238 -5.00 8.29 -18.53
CA GLU A 238 -5.09 8.92 -19.85
C GLU A 238 -3.75 9.54 -20.28
N VAL A 239 -3.07 10.25 -19.37
CA VAL A 239 -1.77 10.87 -19.65
C VAL A 239 -0.67 9.82 -19.80
N ALA A 240 -0.63 8.83 -18.91
CA ALA A 240 0.38 7.78 -18.93
C ALA A 240 0.28 6.91 -20.21
N ARG A 241 -0.93 6.53 -20.62
CA ARG A 241 -1.16 5.72 -21.84
C ARG A 241 -0.82 6.46 -23.15
N ARG A 242 -0.90 7.79 -23.15
CA ARG A 242 -0.46 8.61 -24.29
C ARG A 242 1.03 8.92 -24.28
N SER A 243 1.71 8.59 -23.19
CA SER A 243 3.14 8.83 -23.04
C SER A 243 3.91 7.63 -23.57
N ASP A 244 4.87 7.91 -24.44
CA ASP A 244 5.83 6.92 -24.93
C ASP A 244 6.92 6.71 -23.87
N GLY A 245 6.56 6.04 -22.77
CA GLY A 245 7.42 5.75 -21.62
C GLY A 245 6.84 6.20 -20.26
N PRO A 246 7.61 5.96 -19.17
CA PRO A 246 7.15 6.28 -17.81
C PRO A 246 6.90 7.78 -17.60
N VAL A 247 5.88 8.07 -16.79
CA VAL A 247 5.47 9.42 -16.40
C VAL A 247 5.63 9.57 -14.91
N GLN A 248 6.16 10.71 -14.51
CA GLN A 248 6.17 11.14 -13.12
C GLN A 248 4.95 12.04 -12.87
N VAL A 249 4.20 11.73 -11.82
CA VAL A 249 3.07 12.51 -11.30
C VAL A 249 3.51 13.16 -10.00
N LYS A 250 3.73 14.46 -10.04
CA LYS A 250 4.18 15.24 -8.88
C LYS A 250 3.07 16.15 -8.38
N TYR A 251 2.71 16.01 -7.11
CA TYR A 251 1.91 17.00 -6.41
C TYR A 251 2.80 18.01 -5.70
N SER A 252 2.49 19.30 -5.86
CA SER A 252 3.06 20.37 -5.04
C SER A 252 1.96 21.06 -4.27
N ARG A 253 2.07 21.08 -2.94
CA ARG A 253 1.17 21.76 -2.02
C ARG A 253 1.10 23.26 -2.30
N THR A 254 2.24 23.88 -2.61
CA THR A 254 2.30 25.32 -2.93
C THR A 254 1.54 25.65 -4.22
N GLY A 255 1.60 24.77 -5.21
CA GLY A 255 0.92 24.96 -6.50
C GLY A 255 -0.50 24.40 -6.55
N HIS A 256 -0.92 23.60 -5.55
CA HIS A 256 -2.19 22.89 -5.53
C HIS A 256 -2.50 22.12 -6.83
N GLN A 257 -1.45 21.58 -7.47
CA GLN A 257 -1.55 20.98 -8.80
C GLN A 257 -0.78 19.68 -8.91
N LEU A 258 -1.29 18.80 -9.78
CA LEU A 258 -0.57 17.63 -10.27
C LEU A 258 0.17 18.02 -11.56
N VAL A 259 1.48 17.91 -11.53
CA VAL A 259 2.35 18.12 -12.68
C VAL A 259 2.78 16.78 -13.23
N PHE A 260 2.62 16.61 -14.55
CA PHE A 260 3.00 15.41 -15.27
C PHE A 260 4.27 15.71 -16.07
N SER A 261 5.30 14.89 -15.91
CA SER A 261 6.52 14.98 -16.70
C SER A 261 6.94 13.61 -17.19
N LYS A 262 7.36 13.53 -18.45
CA LYS A 262 8.06 12.33 -18.95
C LYS A 262 9.38 12.19 -18.20
N ILE A 263 9.75 10.95 -17.89
CA ILE A 263 11.02 10.66 -17.27
C ILE A 263 11.72 9.56 -18.07
N ASP A 264 13.01 9.76 -18.29
CA ASP A 264 13.89 8.66 -18.67
C ASP A 264 14.27 7.95 -17.38
N SER A 265 13.63 6.82 -17.15
CA SER A 265 13.79 6.09 -15.90
C SER A 265 13.98 4.63 -16.23
N GLY A 266 14.89 3.99 -15.49
CA GLY A 266 15.10 2.56 -15.60
C GLY A 266 13.81 1.76 -15.41
N LYS A 267 13.88 0.50 -15.78
CA LYS A 267 12.82 -0.50 -15.62
C LYS A 267 12.28 -0.51 -14.18
N MET A 268 10.96 -0.56 -14.01
CA MET A 268 10.31 -0.69 -12.69
C MET A 268 10.27 -2.13 -12.17
N LEU A 269 10.46 -3.10 -13.07
CA LEU A 269 10.46 -4.53 -12.78
C LEU A 269 11.61 -5.22 -13.52
N PRO A 270 12.03 -6.42 -13.10
CA PRO A 270 12.88 -7.29 -13.91
C PRO A 270 12.20 -7.77 -15.20
N ASP A 271 13.01 -8.13 -16.19
CA ASP A 271 12.55 -8.54 -17.53
C ASP A 271 11.68 -9.79 -17.53
N ASP A 272 11.94 -10.74 -16.63
CA ASP A 272 11.16 -11.95 -16.53
C ASP A 272 9.73 -11.68 -16.01
N LEU A 273 9.54 -10.61 -15.22
CA LEU A 273 8.22 -10.15 -14.81
C LEU A 273 7.51 -9.37 -15.91
N TYR A 274 8.19 -8.49 -16.65
CA TYR A 274 7.58 -7.84 -17.83
C TYR A 274 7.09 -8.86 -18.85
N SER A 275 7.83 -9.96 -19.02
CA SER A 275 7.47 -11.04 -19.94
C SER A 275 6.11 -11.69 -19.63
N LYS A 276 5.54 -11.48 -18.42
CA LYS A 276 4.21 -11.98 -18.05
C LYS A 276 3.06 -11.26 -18.75
N TRP A 277 3.31 -10.09 -19.36
CA TRP A 277 2.33 -9.40 -20.20
C TRP A 277 2.40 -9.81 -21.68
N ASN A 278 3.42 -10.59 -22.07
CA ASN A 278 3.49 -11.10 -23.43
C ASN A 278 2.30 -12.02 -23.72
N PRO A 279 1.79 -12.06 -24.97
CA PRO A 279 0.81 -13.04 -25.37
C PRO A 279 1.31 -14.44 -25.01
N ARG A 280 0.46 -15.26 -24.38
CA ARG A 280 0.75 -16.69 -24.29
C ARG A 280 0.78 -17.20 -25.72
N THR A 281 1.94 -17.60 -26.22
CA THR A 281 2.00 -18.43 -27.41
C THR A 281 1.31 -19.73 -27.02
N GLU A 282 0.14 -19.99 -27.59
CA GLU A 282 -0.47 -21.31 -27.51
C GLU A 282 0.55 -22.28 -28.12
N THR A 283 1.21 -23.06 -27.27
CA THR A 283 1.88 -24.26 -27.72
C THR A 283 0.77 -25.23 -28.09
N GLU A 284 0.60 -25.43 -29.40
CA GLU A 284 -0.15 -26.53 -29.98
C GLU A 284 0.41 -27.84 -29.40
N ASP A 285 -0.40 -28.54 -28.61
CA ASP A 285 -0.29 -29.98 -28.37
C ASP A 285 -1.32 -30.71 -29.26
#